data_AF-A0A1H6QPF1-F1
#
_entry.id   AF-A0A1H6QPF1-F1
#
_cell.length_a   1.000
_cell.length_b   1.000
_cell.length_c   1.000
_cell.angle_alpha   90.00
_cell.angle_beta   90.00
_cell.angle_gamma   90.00
#
_symmetry.space_group_name_H-M   'P 1'
#
loop_
_entity.id
_entity.type
_entity.pdbx_description
1 polymer ?
#
loop_
_entity_poly.entity_id
_entity_poly.type
_entity_poly.pdbx_seq_one_letter_code
_entity_poly.pdbx_strand_id
1 'polypeptide(L)'
;MSPISTLPLVKYLITMLTIAFHTVTFRENRSTTKHKNRMKRIAIICMFLLAGKVASAQTMTAKYVADWERAKTYTKEYLDAMPEDGYALKPTPEIRSFAAQMDHLGDANYAFISAASGKAKPGESLEKRADQSKAAVTKGVMESYDFVIAALKGMTDADLGKDVKVFGMDMKAGTAFEKAFEHQTHHRGQTTPYIRMKGATPPKEKLF
;
A
#
# COMPACT_ATOMS: atom_id res chain seq x y z
N MET A 1 47.56 -36.65 86.06
CA MET A 1 46.73 -35.61 85.41
C MET A 1 47.45 -35.19 84.14
N SER A 2 46.99 -35.66 82.99
CA SER A 2 47.60 -35.35 81.68
C SER A 2 46.87 -34.16 81.04
N PRO A 3 47.55 -33.21 80.39
CA PRO A 3 46.90 -32.07 79.77
C PRO A 3 46.20 -32.50 78.47
N ILE A 4 44.90 -32.21 78.38
CA ILE A 4 44.10 -32.41 77.17
C ILE A 4 44.55 -31.37 76.14
N SER A 5 45.04 -31.83 74.98
CA SER A 5 45.54 -30.97 73.90
C SER A 5 44.38 -30.39 73.08
N THR A 6 44.25 -29.06 73.10
CA THR A 6 43.20 -28.31 72.38
C THR A 6 43.54 -27.98 70.92
N LEU A 7 44.61 -28.55 70.36
CA LEU A 7 45.07 -28.24 69.00
C LEU A 7 44.20 -28.75 67.82
N PRO A 8 43.39 -29.84 67.88
CA PRO A 8 42.68 -30.31 66.70
C PRO A 8 41.44 -29.47 66.35
N LEU A 9 40.78 -28.84 67.33
CA LEU A 9 39.54 -28.09 67.12
C LEU A 9 39.73 -26.76 66.36
N VAL A 10 40.86 -26.08 66.57
CA VAL A 10 41.12 -24.76 65.95
C VAL A 10 41.43 -24.90 64.45
N LYS A 11 42.13 -25.96 64.04
CA LYS A 11 42.42 -26.21 62.60
C LYS A 11 41.15 -26.54 61.80
N TYR A 12 40.25 -27.35 62.36
CA TYR A 12 38.97 -27.67 61.70
C TYR A 12 38.06 -26.44 61.53
N LEU A 13 38.03 -25.55 62.53
CA LEU A 13 37.23 -24.32 62.47
C LEU A 13 37.74 -23.35 61.39
N ILE A 14 39.07 -23.21 61.25
CA ILE A 14 39.69 -22.33 60.23
C ILE A 14 39.47 -22.89 58.81
N THR A 15 39.57 -24.21 58.61
CA THR A 15 39.31 -24.81 57.29
C THR A 15 37.83 -24.69 56.89
N MET A 16 36.90 -24.89 57.83
CA MET A 16 35.46 -24.71 57.59
C MET A 16 35.12 -23.24 57.27
N LEU A 17 35.71 -22.27 57.97
CA LEU A 17 35.49 -20.85 57.68
C LEU A 17 36.03 -20.45 56.30
N THR A 18 37.19 -20.98 55.89
CA THR A 18 37.81 -20.66 54.59
C THR A 18 37.02 -21.26 53.42
N ILE A 19 36.49 -22.48 53.57
CA ILE A 19 35.61 -23.12 52.58
C ILE A 19 34.26 -22.39 52.51
N ALA A 20 33.69 -21.97 53.64
CA ALA A 20 32.47 -21.18 53.67
C ALA A 20 32.65 -19.81 52.98
N PHE A 21 33.77 -19.12 53.21
CA PHE A 21 34.08 -17.86 52.54
C PHE A 21 34.29 -18.02 51.02
N HIS A 22 35.01 -19.07 50.58
CA HIS A 22 35.19 -19.34 49.15
C HIS A 22 33.89 -19.77 48.46
N THR A 23 33.03 -20.54 49.13
CA THR A 23 31.74 -20.96 48.56
C THR A 23 30.72 -19.82 48.50
N VAL A 24 30.70 -18.91 49.48
CA VAL A 24 29.84 -17.71 49.47
C VAL A 24 30.28 -16.73 48.37
N THR A 25 31.57 -16.41 48.28
CA THR A 25 32.10 -15.49 47.25
C THR A 25 31.96 -16.05 45.82
N PHE A 26 32.16 -17.36 45.63
CA PHE A 26 31.94 -18.02 44.33
C PHE A 26 30.44 -18.03 43.93
N ARG A 27 29.53 -18.26 44.89
CA ARG A 27 28.07 -18.24 44.66
C ARG A 27 27.57 -16.84 44.31
N GLU A 28 28.09 -15.81 44.94
CA GLU A 28 27.74 -14.41 44.67
C GLU A 28 28.21 -13.96 43.27
N ASN A 29 29.44 -14.31 42.88
CA ASN A 29 29.99 -13.97 41.56
C ASN A 29 29.31 -14.72 40.39
N ARG A 30 28.83 -15.95 40.64
CA ARG A 30 28.05 -16.74 39.67
C ARG A 30 26.63 -16.19 39.49
N SER A 31 26.02 -15.68 40.56
CA SER A 31 24.70 -15.03 40.54
C SER A 31 24.72 -13.73 39.72
N THR A 32 25.71 -12.87 39.95
CA THR A 32 25.86 -11.59 39.22
C THR A 32 26.16 -11.82 37.74
N THR A 33 27.00 -12.79 37.40
CA THR A 33 27.32 -13.15 36.01
C THR A 33 26.10 -13.74 35.29
N LYS A 34 25.33 -14.62 35.94
CA LYS A 34 24.09 -15.18 35.40
C LYS A 34 23.03 -14.10 35.19
N HIS A 35 22.91 -13.15 36.12
CA HIS A 35 21.99 -12.02 36.01
C HIS A 35 22.38 -11.06 34.87
N LYS A 36 23.66 -10.69 34.75
CA LYS A 36 24.19 -9.90 33.62
C LYS A 36 23.95 -10.59 32.28
N ASN A 37 24.16 -11.91 32.20
CA ASN A 37 23.92 -12.68 30.98
C ASN A 37 22.42 -12.81 30.65
N ARG A 38 21.54 -12.91 31.66
CA ARG A 38 20.07 -12.87 31.45
C ARG A 38 19.62 -11.50 30.96
N MET A 39 20.11 -10.41 31.54
CA MET A 39 19.81 -9.05 31.08
C MET A 39 20.32 -8.79 29.66
N LYS A 40 21.54 -9.23 29.32
CA LYS A 40 22.06 -9.15 27.95
C LYS A 40 21.20 -9.94 26.97
N ARG A 41 20.77 -11.15 27.33
CA ARG A 41 19.87 -11.97 26.49
C ARG A 41 18.49 -11.30 26.32
N ILE A 42 17.93 -10.72 27.38
CA ILE A 42 16.67 -9.96 27.31
C ILE A 42 16.84 -8.72 26.42
N ALA A 43 17.93 -7.95 26.58
CA ALA A 43 18.22 -6.78 25.76
C ALA A 43 18.39 -7.14 24.28
N ILE A 44 19.09 -8.25 23.97
CA ILE A 44 19.24 -8.76 22.60
C ILE A 44 17.88 -9.18 22.03
N ILE A 45 17.05 -9.91 22.80
CA ILE A 45 15.70 -10.30 22.36
C ILE A 45 14.82 -9.07 22.12
N CYS A 46 14.84 -8.06 23.01
CA CYS A 46 14.11 -6.81 22.81
C CYS A 46 14.58 -6.05 21.56
N MET A 47 15.90 -6.04 21.29
CA MET A 47 16.47 -5.41 20.10
C MET A 47 16.08 -6.15 18.80
N PHE A 48 16.03 -7.49 18.82
CA PHE A 48 15.51 -8.28 17.69
C PHE A 48 13.99 -8.14 17.51
N LEU A 49 13.22 -8.00 18.59
CA LEU A 49 11.77 -7.75 18.54
C LEU A 49 11.43 -6.35 18.01
N LEU A 50 12.27 -5.34 18.27
CA LEU A 50 12.14 -4.00 17.67
C LEU A 50 12.56 -3.98 16.19
N ALA A 51 13.58 -4.75 15.80
CA ALA A 51 14.04 -4.81 14.40
C ALA A 51 13.03 -5.50 13.46
N GLY A 52 12.19 -6.40 13.97
CA GLY A 52 11.20 -7.16 13.20
C GLY A 52 9.96 -6.38 12.73
N LYS A 53 9.84 -5.07 13.03
CA LYS A 53 8.69 -4.24 12.65
C LYS A 53 8.96 -3.27 11.48
N VAL A 54 10.16 -3.23 10.92
CA VAL A 54 10.48 -2.43 9.72
C VAL A 54 10.16 -3.21 8.42
N ALA A 55 9.17 -4.10 8.46
CA ALA A 55 8.60 -4.69 7.27
C ALA A 55 7.75 -3.60 6.58
N SER A 56 8.31 -2.98 5.53
CA SER A 56 7.72 -2.05 4.57
C SER A 56 6.27 -1.61 4.87
N ALA A 57 6.09 -0.60 5.71
CA ALA A 57 4.83 0.13 5.74
C ALA A 57 4.78 0.97 4.46
N GLN A 58 4.15 0.45 3.40
CA GLN A 58 3.85 1.24 2.20
C GLN A 58 2.96 2.42 2.60
N THR A 59 3.29 3.62 2.13
CA THR A 59 2.41 4.78 2.28
C THR A 59 1.11 4.53 1.52
N MET A 60 0.02 5.16 1.95
CA MET A 60 -1.26 5.07 1.24
C MET A 60 -1.12 5.60 -0.19
N THR A 61 -0.35 6.67 -0.39
CA THR A 61 -0.05 7.19 -1.73
C THR A 61 0.69 6.17 -2.60
N ALA A 62 1.66 5.44 -2.06
CA ALA A 62 2.38 4.40 -2.82
C ALA A 62 1.43 3.25 -3.23
N LYS A 63 0.52 2.86 -2.33
CA LYS A 63 -0.52 1.88 -2.64
C LYS A 63 -1.44 2.37 -3.75
N TYR A 64 -1.95 3.60 -3.66
CA TYR A 64 -2.82 4.15 -4.71
C TYR A 64 -2.10 4.26 -6.05
N VAL A 65 -0.82 4.68 -6.07
CA VAL A 65 -0.02 4.69 -7.32
C VAL A 65 0.02 3.30 -7.94
N ALA A 66 0.35 2.26 -7.17
CA ALA A 66 0.40 0.89 -7.68
C ALA A 66 -0.96 0.41 -8.21
N ASP A 67 -2.05 0.73 -7.50
CA ASP A 67 -3.41 0.39 -7.91
C ASP A 67 -3.80 1.08 -9.23
N TRP A 68 -3.50 2.38 -9.38
CA TRP A 68 -3.78 3.14 -10.60
C TRP A 68 -2.88 2.75 -11.78
N GLU A 69 -1.62 2.39 -11.55
CA GLU A 69 -0.74 1.83 -12.59
C GLU A 69 -1.28 0.49 -13.11
N ARG A 70 -1.72 -0.40 -12.21
CA ARG A 70 -2.39 -1.66 -12.59
C ARG A 70 -3.68 -1.39 -13.37
N ALA A 71 -4.53 -0.47 -12.89
CA ALA A 71 -5.78 -0.12 -13.57
C ALA A 71 -5.54 0.51 -14.95
N LYS A 72 -4.48 1.31 -15.11
CA LYS A 72 -4.06 1.86 -16.41
C LYS A 72 -3.75 0.75 -17.41
N THR A 73 -2.86 -0.17 -17.03
CA THR A 73 -2.51 -1.32 -17.88
C THR A 73 -3.74 -2.16 -18.21
N TYR A 74 -4.60 -2.42 -17.23
CA TYR A 74 -5.78 -3.25 -17.45
C TYR A 74 -6.79 -2.59 -18.39
N THR A 75 -7.01 -1.28 -18.24
CA THR A 75 -7.90 -0.52 -19.12
C THR A 75 -7.33 -0.41 -20.53
N LYS A 76 -6.00 -0.29 -20.68
CA LYS A 76 -5.33 -0.32 -21.98
C LYS A 76 -5.61 -1.62 -22.72
N GLU A 77 -5.59 -2.75 -22.04
CA GLU A 77 -5.91 -4.05 -22.66
C GLU A 77 -7.37 -4.12 -23.14
N TYR A 78 -8.30 -3.47 -22.45
CA TYR A 78 -9.70 -3.36 -22.91
C TYR A 78 -9.81 -2.52 -24.19
N LEU A 79 -9.14 -1.37 -24.21
CA LEU A 79 -9.06 -0.50 -25.39
C LEU A 79 -8.44 -1.25 -26.58
N ASP A 80 -7.40 -2.04 -26.34
CA ASP A 80 -6.72 -2.82 -27.35
C ASP A 80 -7.58 -3.99 -27.86
N ALA A 81 -8.29 -4.68 -26.97
CA ALA A 81 -9.13 -5.84 -27.29
C ALA A 81 -10.34 -5.49 -28.16
N MET A 82 -10.82 -4.24 -28.14
CA MET A 82 -11.90 -3.79 -29.00
C MET A 82 -11.40 -3.56 -30.44
N PRO A 83 -12.01 -4.21 -31.47
CA PRO A 83 -11.73 -3.89 -32.87
C PRO A 83 -12.06 -2.42 -33.21
N GLU A 84 -11.38 -1.85 -34.19
CA GLU A 84 -11.51 -0.42 -34.57
C GLU A 84 -12.97 -0.03 -34.85
N ASP A 85 -13.69 -0.86 -35.63
CA ASP A 85 -15.09 -0.66 -35.99
C ASP A 85 -16.07 -0.88 -34.81
N GLY A 86 -15.57 -1.32 -33.66
CA GLY A 86 -16.31 -1.51 -32.43
C GLY A 86 -16.37 -0.27 -31.53
N TYR A 87 -15.56 0.75 -31.78
CA TYR A 87 -15.53 1.96 -30.95
C TYR A 87 -16.85 2.76 -31.01
N ALA A 88 -17.52 2.74 -32.16
CA ALA A 88 -18.84 3.36 -32.34
C ALA A 88 -20.00 2.48 -31.84
N LEU A 89 -19.75 1.22 -31.44
CA LEU A 89 -20.81 0.28 -31.05
C LEU A 89 -21.59 0.79 -29.83
N LYS A 90 -22.91 0.80 -29.95
CA LYS A 90 -23.86 0.98 -28.84
C LYS A 90 -24.65 -0.33 -28.66
N PRO A 91 -24.77 -0.89 -27.43
CA PRO A 91 -25.59 -2.06 -27.18
C PRO A 91 -27.08 -1.80 -27.43
N THR A 92 -27.54 -0.62 -27.02
CA THR A 92 -28.86 -0.05 -27.33
C THR A 92 -28.71 1.45 -27.62
N PRO A 93 -29.72 2.12 -28.22
CA PRO A 93 -29.64 3.56 -28.52
C PRO A 93 -29.37 4.45 -27.30
N GLU A 94 -29.86 4.07 -26.12
CA GLU A 94 -29.80 4.83 -24.86
C GLU A 94 -28.45 4.70 -24.16
N ILE A 95 -27.73 3.60 -24.40
CA ILE A 95 -26.46 3.32 -23.75
C ILE A 95 -25.32 3.98 -24.52
N ARG A 96 -24.31 4.54 -23.82
CA ARG A 96 -23.10 5.11 -24.44
C ARG A 96 -22.43 4.11 -25.39
N SER A 97 -21.79 4.63 -26.46
CA SER A 97 -20.91 3.81 -27.29
C SER A 97 -19.68 3.33 -26.51
N PHE A 98 -18.93 2.35 -27.04
CA PHE A 98 -17.67 1.94 -26.42
C PHE A 98 -16.70 3.12 -26.24
N ALA A 99 -16.51 3.92 -27.29
CA ALA A 99 -15.70 5.13 -27.25
C ALA A 99 -16.18 6.10 -26.18
N ALA A 100 -17.49 6.38 -26.14
CA ALA A 100 -18.06 7.29 -25.15
C ALA A 100 -17.95 6.76 -23.71
N GLN A 101 -18.04 5.45 -23.46
CA GLN A 101 -17.81 4.89 -22.12
C GLN A 101 -16.37 5.10 -21.65
N MET A 102 -15.41 4.87 -22.55
CA MET A 102 -14.00 5.02 -22.25
C MET A 102 -13.62 6.49 -22.07
N ASP A 103 -14.15 7.38 -22.91
CA ASP A 103 -13.95 8.82 -22.75
C ASP A 103 -14.61 9.36 -21.49
N HIS A 104 -15.80 8.88 -21.14
CA HIS A 104 -16.48 9.26 -19.90
C HIS A 104 -15.65 8.92 -18.67
N LEU A 105 -15.04 7.72 -18.68
CA LEU A 105 -14.08 7.30 -17.68
C LEU A 105 -12.90 8.28 -17.59
N GLY A 106 -12.31 8.66 -18.72
CA GLY A 106 -11.19 9.60 -18.74
C GLY A 106 -11.56 11.01 -18.27
N ASP A 107 -12.73 11.52 -18.68
CA ASP A 107 -13.26 12.80 -18.23
C ASP A 107 -13.52 12.82 -16.71
N ALA A 108 -14.04 11.72 -16.16
CA ALA A 108 -14.25 11.57 -14.73
C ALA A 108 -12.93 11.52 -13.96
N ASN A 109 -11.92 10.78 -14.45
CA ASN A 109 -10.57 10.79 -13.87
C ASN A 109 -10.05 12.22 -13.71
N TYR A 110 -10.14 13.03 -14.77
CA TYR A 110 -9.74 14.43 -14.69
C TYR A 110 -10.58 15.21 -13.68
N ALA A 111 -11.90 15.09 -13.72
CA ALA A 111 -12.79 15.87 -12.87
C ALA A 111 -12.60 15.58 -11.37
N PHE A 112 -12.54 14.31 -10.98
CA PHE A 112 -12.29 13.91 -9.60
C PHE A 112 -10.92 14.39 -9.12
N ILE A 113 -9.86 14.15 -9.91
CA ILE A 113 -8.51 14.40 -9.44
C ILE A 113 -8.16 15.89 -9.45
N SER A 114 -8.70 16.67 -10.37
CA SER A 114 -8.57 18.13 -10.33
C SER A 114 -9.17 18.71 -9.06
N ALA A 115 -10.35 18.25 -8.66
CA ALA A 115 -10.98 18.68 -7.42
C ALA A 115 -10.21 18.19 -6.17
N ALA A 116 -9.71 16.95 -6.19
CA ALA A 116 -9.00 16.34 -5.06
C ALA A 116 -7.59 16.90 -4.84
N SER A 117 -6.88 17.24 -5.91
CA SER A 117 -5.48 17.68 -5.87
C SER A 117 -5.29 19.19 -6.05
N GLY A 118 -6.35 19.91 -6.44
CA GLY A 118 -6.28 21.33 -6.81
C GLY A 118 -5.58 21.60 -8.15
N LYS A 119 -5.17 20.56 -8.89
CA LYS A 119 -4.57 20.72 -10.23
C LYS A 119 -5.64 21.09 -11.25
N ALA A 120 -5.32 21.99 -12.17
CA ALA A 120 -6.21 22.34 -13.26
C ALA A 120 -6.57 21.11 -14.10
N LYS A 121 -7.84 21.01 -14.50
CA LYS A 121 -8.29 19.97 -15.44
C LYS A 121 -7.59 20.19 -16.79
N PRO A 122 -6.90 19.18 -17.34
CA PRO A 122 -6.34 19.27 -18.67
C PRO A 122 -7.43 19.26 -19.75
N GLY A 123 -7.28 20.16 -20.73
CA GLY A 123 -8.00 20.12 -22.01
C GLY A 123 -9.54 20.20 -21.92
N GLU A 124 -10.15 19.99 -23.08
CA GLU A 124 -11.59 19.92 -23.25
C GLU A 124 -12.11 18.50 -22.94
N SER A 125 -13.43 18.35 -22.90
CA SER A 125 -14.06 17.04 -22.67
C SER A 125 -13.67 16.02 -23.73
N LEU A 126 -13.21 14.86 -23.25
CA LEU A 126 -12.91 13.70 -24.07
C LEU A 126 -14.16 13.21 -24.81
N GLU A 127 -15.30 13.12 -24.12
CA GLU A 127 -16.57 12.65 -24.73
C GLU A 127 -17.09 13.58 -25.83
N LYS A 128 -16.78 14.88 -25.76
CA LYS A 128 -17.31 15.89 -26.69
C LYS A 128 -16.41 16.14 -27.90
N ARG A 129 -15.21 15.57 -27.95
CA ARG A 129 -14.31 15.78 -29.09
C ARG A 129 -14.82 15.08 -30.34
N ALA A 130 -14.55 15.67 -31.50
CA ALA A 130 -14.99 15.13 -32.79
C ALA A 130 -14.34 13.79 -33.14
N ASP A 131 -13.07 13.60 -32.79
CA ASP A 131 -12.33 12.36 -33.08
C ASP A 131 -12.59 11.29 -32.01
N GLN A 132 -13.38 10.30 -32.40
CA GLN A 132 -13.76 9.14 -31.59
C GLN A 132 -13.08 7.84 -32.08
N SER A 133 -11.98 7.96 -32.83
CA SER A 133 -11.17 6.81 -33.27
C SER A 133 -10.54 6.06 -32.09
N LYS A 134 -10.14 4.80 -32.30
CA LYS A 134 -9.41 4.02 -31.29
C LYS A 134 -8.17 4.75 -30.81
N ALA A 135 -7.44 5.35 -31.74
CA ALA A 135 -6.20 6.08 -31.45
C ALA A 135 -6.47 7.28 -30.52
N ALA A 136 -7.46 8.11 -30.85
CA ALA A 136 -7.81 9.29 -30.06
C ALA A 136 -8.34 8.91 -28.67
N VAL A 137 -9.26 7.95 -28.59
CA VAL A 137 -9.83 7.45 -27.33
C VAL A 137 -8.74 6.83 -26.46
N THR A 138 -7.91 5.96 -27.03
CA THR A 138 -6.81 5.32 -26.30
C THR A 138 -5.86 6.37 -25.72
N LYS A 139 -5.46 7.35 -26.54
CA LYS A 139 -4.57 8.43 -26.09
C LYS A 139 -5.19 9.21 -24.93
N GLY A 140 -6.40 9.74 -25.11
CA GLY A 140 -7.06 10.56 -24.10
C GLY A 140 -7.29 9.81 -22.78
N VAL A 141 -7.68 8.54 -22.85
CA VAL A 141 -7.85 7.71 -21.65
C VAL A 141 -6.51 7.48 -20.96
N MET A 142 -5.45 7.12 -21.68
CA MET A 142 -4.12 6.89 -21.07
C MET A 142 -3.56 8.16 -20.42
N GLU A 143 -3.74 9.32 -21.05
CA GLU A 143 -3.35 10.61 -20.49
C GLU A 143 -4.12 10.92 -19.19
N SER A 144 -5.40 10.53 -19.10
CA SER A 144 -6.17 10.70 -17.86
C SER A 144 -5.61 9.88 -16.70
N TYR A 145 -5.15 8.64 -16.97
CA TYR A 145 -4.48 7.81 -15.98
C TYR A 145 -3.14 8.41 -15.56
N ASP A 146 -2.36 8.93 -16.52
CA ASP A 146 -1.09 9.59 -16.22
C ASP A 146 -1.28 10.82 -15.33
N PHE A 147 -2.34 11.59 -15.56
CA PHE A 147 -2.69 12.71 -14.69
C PHE A 147 -2.99 12.26 -13.25
N VAL A 148 -3.78 11.20 -13.07
CA VAL A 148 -4.07 10.65 -11.73
C VAL A 148 -2.80 10.18 -11.03
N ILE A 149 -1.97 9.39 -11.73
CA ILE A 149 -0.73 8.83 -11.18
C ILE A 149 0.26 9.95 -10.84
N ALA A 150 0.40 10.97 -11.69
CA ALA A 150 1.27 12.11 -11.43
C ALA A 150 0.79 12.94 -10.24
N ALA A 151 -0.53 13.11 -10.06
CA ALA A 151 -1.07 13.76 -8.87
C ALA A 151 -0.72 13.00 -7.59
N LEU A 152 -0.95 11.68 -7.57
CA LEU A 152 -0.62 10.83 -6.42
C LEU A 152 0.88 10.81 -6.08
N LYS A 153 1.76 10.74 -7.10
CA LYS A 153 3.22 10.80 -6.92
C LYS A 153 3.70 12.13 -6.33
N GLY A 154 2.93 13.21 -6.51
CA GLY A 154 3.21 14.52 -5.94
C GLY A 154 2.57 14.78 -4.58
N MET A 155 1.85 13.81 -4.01
CA MET A 155 1.14 13.93 -2.72
C MET A 155 1.79 13.09 -1.62
N THR A 156 1.58 13.52 -0.39
CA THR A 156 1.86 12.76 0.83
C THR A 156 0.59 12.13 1.39
N ASP A 157 0.72 11.18 2.33
CA ASP A 157 -0.45 10.61 3.01
C ASP A 157 -1.25 11.65 3.80
N ALA A 158 -0.59 12.70 4.30
CA ALA A 158 -1.28 13.82 4.95
C ALA A 158 -2.16 14.61 3.98
N ASP A 159 -1.75 14.74 2.71
CA ASP A 159 -2.55 15.41 1.69
C ASP A 159 -3.85 14.67 1.40
N LEU A 160 -3.85 13.33 1.49
CA LEU A 160 -5.07 12.52 1.34
C LEU A 160 -6.11 12.81 2.44
N GLY A 161 -5.69 13.33 3.59
CA GLY A 161 -6.56 13.70 4.71
C GLY A 161 -7.17 15.11 4.63
N LYS A 162 -6.84 15.89 3.60
CA LYS A 162 -7.38 17.24 3.41
C LYS A 162 -8.85 17.21 2.97
N ASP A 163 -9.63 18.16 3.45
CA ASP A 163 -11.01 18.36 3.00
C ASP A 163 -11.03 19.00 1.61
N VAL A 164 -11.84 18.42 0.73
CA VAL A 164 -12.04 18.87 -0.65
C VAL A 164 -13.53 18.83 -0.98
N LYS A 165 -13.94 19.61 -1.98
CA LYS A 165 -15.31 19.60 -2.50
C LYS A 165 -15.30 19.03 -3.91
N VAL A 166 -15.96 17.89 -4.09
CA VAL A 166 -16.06 17.19 -5.39
C VAL A 166 -17.53 17.11 -5.79
N PHE A 167 -17.89 17.68 -6.94
CA PHE A 167 -19.27 17.78 -7.42
C PHE A 167 -20.24 18.37 -6.38
N GLY A 168 -19.78 19.37 -5.62
CA GLY A 168 -20.56 20.02 -4.56
C GLY A 168 -20.54 19.31 -3.20
N MET A 169 -20.06 18.07 -3.13
CA MET A 169 -20.01 17.25 -1.91
C MET A 169 -18.67 17.40 -1.19
N ASP A 170 -18.71 17.59 0.13
CA ASP A 170 -17.52 17.63 0.98
C ASP A 170 -17.03 16.21 1.29
N MET A 171 -15.72 15.96 1.10
CA MET A 171 -15.08 14.68 1.38
C MET A 171 -13.57 14.85 1.62
N LYS A 172 -12.89 13.79 2.02
CA LYS A 172 -11.43 13.76 2.06
C LYS A 172 -10.85 13.54 0.66
N ALA A 173 -9.68 14.12 0.39
CA ALA A 173 -8.99 13.96 -0.89
C ALA A 173 -8.75 12.47 -1.22
N GLY A 174 -8.35 11.65 -0.25
CA GLY A 174 -8.21 10.20 -0.42
C GLY A 174 -9.51 9.52 -0.86
N THR A 175 -10.64 9.88 -0.25
CA THR A 175 -11.97 9.38 -0.64
C THR A 175 -12.32 9.77 -2.08
N ALA A 176 -11.92 10.95 -2.55
CA ALA A 176 -12.12 11.34 -3.94
C ALA A 176 -11.31 10.47 -4.92
N PHE A 177 -10.07 10.11 -4.58
CA PHE A 177 -9.27 9.16 -5.38
C PHE A 177 -9.89 7.75 -5.39
N GLU A 178 -10.41 7.29 -4.26
CA GLU A 178 -11.12 5.99 -4.16
C GLU A 178 -12.39 5.99 -5.02
N LYS A 179 -13.17 7.07 -4.99
CA LYS A 179 -14.39 7.22 -5.81
C LYS A 179 -14.07 7.27 -7.30
N ALA A 180 -13.00 7.96 -7.69
CA ALA A 180 -12.50 7.93 -9.07
C ALA A 180 -12.10 6.49 -9.47
N PHE A 181 -11.44 5.76 -8.58
CA PHE A 181 -11.02 4.38 -8.84
C PHE A 181 -12.22 3.42 -8.98
N GLU A 182 -13.25 3.59 -8.14
CA GLU A 182 -14.53 2.87 -8.23
C GLU A 182 -15.22 3.15 -9.57
N HIS A 183 -15.30 4.43 -9.96
CA HIS A 183 -15.93 4.88 -11.20
C HIS A 183 -15.24 4.32 -12.46
N GLN A 184 -13.90 4.41 -12.56
CA GLN A 184 -13.20 3.84 -13.71
C GLN A 184 -13.38 2.31 -13.79
N THR A 185 -13.43 1.63 -12.64
CA THR A 185 -13.64 0.18 -12.59
C THR A 185 -15.03 -0.18 -13.12
N HIS A 186 -16.04 0.59 -12.71
CA HIS A 186 -17.42 0.44 -13.18
C HIS A 186 -17.50 0.59 -14.71
N HIS A 187 -16.98 1.70 -15.27
CA HIS A 187 -17.07 1.95 -16.71
C HIS A 187 -16.24 0.98 -17.54
N ARG A 188 -15.04 0.58 -17.09
CA ARG A 188 -14.29 -0.50 -17.76
C ARG A 188 -15.12 -1.78 -17.79
N GLY A 189 -15.69 -2.20 -16.65
CA GLY A 189 -16.52 -3.40 -16.57
C GLY A 189 -17.76 -3.35 -17.46
N GLN A 190 -18.40 -2.19 -17.59
CA GLN A 190 -19.50 -1.98 -18.51
C GLN A 190 -19.13 -2.26 -19.98
N THR A 191 -17.86 -2.15 -20.37
CA THR A 191 -17.43 -2.41 -21.74
C THR A 191 -17.13 -3.87 -22.07
N THR A 192 -17.09 -4.77 -21.08
CA THR A 192 -16.88 -6.22 -21.31
C THR A 192 -17.90 -6.81 -22.31
N PRO A 193 -19.22 -6.55 -22.19
CA PRO A 193 -20.21 -7.03 -23.15
C PRO A 193 -19.99 -6.47 -24.56
N TYR A 194 -19.51 -5.24 -24.70
CA TYR A 194 -19.28 -4.61 -26.00
C TYR A 194 -18.21 -5.36 -26.79
N ILE A 195 -17.10 -5.70 -26.13
CA ILE A 195 -16.01 -6.48 -26.73
C ILE A 195 -16.54 -7.85 -27.19
N ARG A 196 -17.38 -8.50 -26.37
CA ARG A 196 -18.03 -9.77 -26.74
C ARG A 196 -19.00 -9.64 -27.91
N MET A 197 -19.79 -8.57 -27.97
CA MET A 197 -20.70 -8.29 -29.09
C MET A 197 -19.95 -8.09 -30.42
N LYS A 198 -18.68 -7.67 -30.37
CA LYS A 198 -17.79 -7.60 -31.55
C LYS A 198 -17.02 -8.90 -31.83
N GLY A 199 -17.34 -9.99 -31.13
CA GLY A 199 -16.67 -11.28 -31.30
C GLY A 199 -15.25 -11.35 -30.73
N ALA A 200 -14.78 -10.31 -30.05
CA ALA A 200 -13.47 -10.28 -29.41
C ALA A 200 -13.52 -10.88 -28.00
N THR A 201 -12.36 -11.25 -27.46
CA THR A 201 -12.24 -11.78 -26.10
C THR A 201 -11.74 -10.67 -25.15
N PRO A 202 -12.52 -10.29 -24.13
CA PRO A 202 -12.08 -9.35 -23.11
C PRO A 202 -10.86 -9.88 -22.33
N PRO A 203 -9.99 -8.98 -21.86
CA PRO A 203 -8.85 -9.35 -21.03
C PRO A 203 -9.28 -10.01 -19.70
N LYS A 204 -8.46 -10.92 -19.19
CA LYS A 204 -8.66 -11.56 -17.87
C LYS A 204 -8.52 -10.54 -16.75
N GLU A 205 -9.17 -10.79 -15.62
CA GLU A 205 -9.12 -9.92 -14.44
C GLU A 205 -7.69 -9.67 -13.94
N LYS A 206 -7.42 -8.42 -13.53
CA LYS A 206 -6.15 -7.97 -12.92
C LYS A 206 -6.40 -7.29 -11.59
N LEU A 207 -6.55 -8.11 -10.56
CA LEU A 207 -6.84 -7.65 -9.20
C LEU A 207 -5.58 -7.44 -8.34
N PHE A 208 -4.45 -8.02 -8.76
CA PHE A 208 -3.19 -8.04 -8.02
C PHE A 208 -2.04 -7.67 -8.94
#